data_AF-A0A2V7VUI1-F1
#
_entry.id   AF-A0A2V7VUI1-F1
#
_cell.length_a   1.000
_cell.length_b   1.000
_cell.length_c   1.000
_cell.angle_alpha   90.00
_cell.angle_beta   90.00
_cell.angle_gamma   90.00
#
_symmetry.space_group_name_H-M   'P 1'
#
loop_
_entity.id
_entity.type
_entity.pdbx_description
1 polymer ?
#
loop_
_entity_poly.entity_id
_entity_poly.type
_entity_poly.pdbx_seq_one_letter_code
_entity_poly.pdbx_strand_id
1 'polypeptide(L)'
;MEIPLIGGIAALAPRYDGFIVDLWGVVHDGVAPLPGALECMASLRAAGKRIVLLSNAPRRADDVVERITRIGVPAGLYHHVMSSGEEAWQRLHRRDDSFYAALGRRCLHIGSERDIGIREGLELDFVDTAEEAQFILNTGPAGWEDGIEDYAPLLRRALARALPMVCANPDLVVMHGNHLALC
;
A
#
# COMPACT_ATOMS: atom_id res chain seq x y z
N MET A 1 7.62 -35.54 -1.10
CA MET A 1 6.50 -34.59 -1.30
C MET A 1 6.72 -34.00 -2.67
N GLU A 2 5.85 -34.29 -3.64
CA GLU A 2 5.93 -33.69 -4.97
C GLU A 2 5.14 -32.38 -4.95
N ILE A 3 5.76 -31.29 -5.38
CA ILE A 3 5.10 -29.99 -5.52
C ILE A 3 4.56 -29.92 -6.96
N PRO A 4 3.22 -29.97 -7.16
CA PRO A 4 2.65 -29.97 -8.50
C PRO A 4 2.88 -28.62 -9.18
N LEU A 5 3.42 -28.66 -10.40
CA LEU A 5 3.51 -27.48 -11.27
C LEU A 5 2.18 -27.29 -11.98
N ILE A 6 1.52 -26.15 -11.74
CA ILE A 6 0.31 -25.75 -12.46
C ILE A 6 0.67 -24.82 -13.61
N GLY A 7 0.02 -24.99 -14.77
CA GLY A 7 0.26 -24.14 -15.94
C GLY A 7 -0.35 -22.74 -15.85
N GLY A 8 -1.15 -22.46 -14.81
CA GLY A 8 -1.76 -21.16 -14.58
C GLY A 8 -2.94 -21.23 -13.61
N ILE A 9 -3.50 -20.06 -13.28
CA ILE A 9 -4.54 -19.93 -12.25
C ILE A 9 -5.88 -20.58 -12.66
N ALA A 10 -6.11 -20.82 -13.95
CA ALA A 10 -7.32 -21.48 -14.45
C ALA A 10 -7.52 -22.88 -13.83
N ALA A 11 -6.44 -23.62 -13.57
CA ALA A 11 -6.51 -24.92 -12.89
C ALA A 11 -6.97 -24.81 -11.42
N LEU A 12 -6.82 -23.64 -10.81
CA LEU A 12 -7.25 -23.35 -9.44
C LEU A 12 -8.64 -22.73 -9.37
N ALA A 13 -9.13 -22.10 -10.45
CA ALA A 13 -10.41 -21.41 -10.48
C ALA A 13 -11.59 -22.24 -9.95
N PRO A 14 -11.76 -23.54 -10.27
CA PRO A 14 -12.87 -24.33 -9.74
C PRO A 14 -12.82 -24.55 -8.22
N ARG A 15 -11.66 -24.37 -7.59
CA ARG A 15 -11.44 -24.68 -6.16
C ARG A 15 -11.72 -23.50 -5.23
N TYR A 16 -11.89 -22.30 -5.76
CA TYR A 16 -12.04 -21.08 -4.99
C TYR A 16 -13.21 -20.23 -5.50
N ASP A 17 -13.91 -19.56 -4.60
CA ASP A 17 -14.99 -18.62 -4.93
C ASP A 17 -14.46 -17.22 -5.30
N GLY A 18 -13.23 -16.91 -4.90
CA GLY A 18 -12.59 -15.65 -5.21
C GLY A 18 -11.10 -15.64 -4.97
N PHE A 19 -10.49 -14.55 -5.42
CA PHE A 19 -9.05 -14.33 -5.47
C PHE A 19 -8.70 -12.99 -4.84
N ILE A 20 -7.70 -13.01 -3.97
CA ILE A 20 -6.99 -11.81 -3.54
C ILE A 20 -5.75 -11.74 -4.42
N VAL A 21 -5.66 -10.69 -5.22
CA VAL A 21 -4.64 -10.54 -6.26
C VAL A 21 -3.79 -9.33 -5.91
N ASP A 22 -2.48 -9.54 -5.82
CA ASP A 22 -1.53 -8.46 -5.65
C ASP A 22 -1.53 -7.52 -6.87
N LEU A 23 -1.06 -6.29 -6.71
CA LEU A 23 -1.04 -5.28 -7.77
C LEU A 23 0.33 -5.14 -8.44
N TRP A 24 1.34 -4.71 -7.68
CA TRP A 24 2.63 -4.33 -8.25
C TRP A 24 3.43 -5.58 -8.60
N GLY A 25 3.87 -5.72 -9.85
CA GLY A 25 4.56 -6.91 -10.33
C GLY A 25 3.65 -8.11 -10.60
N VAL A 26 2.34 -8.00 -10.39
CA VAL A 26 1.34 -9.04 -10.68
C VAL A 26 0.30 -8.58 -11.71
N VAL A 27 -0.26 -7.39 -11.51
CA VAL A 27 -1.22 -6.78 -12.45
C VAL A 27 -0.56 -5.71 -13.30
N HIS A 28 0.35 -4.90 -12.74
CA HIS A 28 1.06 -3.83 -13.46
C HIS A 28 2.48 -3.61 -12.94
N ASP A 29 3.31 -2.91 -13.71
CA ASP A 29 4.68 -2.51 -13.32
C ASP A 29 4.79 -1.04 -12.88
N GLY A 30 3.66 -0.33 -12.82
CA GLY A 30 3.59 1.09 -12.51
C GLY A 30 3.52 1.99 -13.74
N VAL A 31 3.73 1.43 -14.93
CA VAL A 31 3.64 2.12 -16.22
C VAL A 31 2.51 1.53 -17.07
N ALA A 32 2.40 0.20 -17.14
CA ALA A 32 1.40 -0.52 -17.92
C ALA A 32 0.95 -1.82 -17.22
N PRO A 33 -0.20 -2.39 -17.60
CA PRO A 33 -0.61 -3.72 -17.16
C PRO A 33 0.36 -4.78 -17.70
N LEU A 34 0.63 -5.81 -16.89
CA LEU A 34 1.49 -6.91 -17.30
C LEU A 34 0.79 -7.79 -18.35
N PRO A 35 1.55 -8.37 -19.31
CA PRO A 35 0.98 -9.23 -20.34
C PRO A 35 0.19 -10.41 -19.75
N GLY A 36 -1.05 -10.60 -20.21
CA GLY A 36 -1.92 -11.70 -19.76
C GLY A 36 -2.66 -11.43 -18.45
N ALA A 37 -2.32 -10.38 -17.70
CA ALA A 37 -2.94 -10.10 -16.40
C ALA A 37 -4.42 -9.70 -16.55
N LEU A 38 -4.73 -8.80 -17.49
CA LEU A 38 -6.10 -8.35 -17.73
C LEU A 38 -6.97 -9.47 -18.30
N GLU A 39 -6.45 -10.27 -19.22
CA GLU A 39 -7.13 -11.43 -19.80
C GLU A 39 -7.42 -12.50 -18.74
N CYS A 40 -6.47 -12.72 -17.84
CA CYS A 40 -6.62 -13.62 -16.70
C CYS A 40 -7.74 -13.14 -15.76
N MET A 41 -7.72 -11.87 -15.35
CA MET A 41 -8.76 -11.28 -14.49
C MET A 41 -10.14 -11.32 -15.17
N ALA A 42 -10.21 -11.01 -16.46
CA ALA A 42 -11.44 -11.11 -17.24
C ALA A 42 -11.98 -12.54 -17.29
N SER A 43 -11.11 -13.53 -17.50
CA SER A 43 -11.47 -14.96 -17.53
C SER A 43 -11.98 -15.43 -16.16
N LEU A 44 -11.33 -15.01 -15.07
CA LEU A 44 -11.79 -15.29 -13.72
C LEU A 44 -13.17 -14.66 -13.44
N ARG A 45 -13.39 -13.41 -13.84
CA ARG A 45 -14.72 -12.77 -13.73
C ARG A 45 -15.79 -13.51 -14.54
N ALA A 46 -15.47 -13.90 -15.77
CA ALA A 46 -16.39 -14.67 -16.62
C ALA A 46 -16.74 -16.04 -16.01
N ALA A 47 -15.81 -16.64 -15.27
CA ALA A 47 -16.04 -17.86 -14.48
C ALA A 47 -16.77 -17.62 -13.15
N GLY A 48 -17.36 -16.43 -12.94
CA GLY A 48 -18.12 -16.08 -11.74
C GLY A 48 -17.27 -15.85 -10.49
N LYS A 49 -15.96 -15.63 -10.64
CA LYS A 49 -15.05 -15.47 -9.50
C LYS A 49 -15.03 -14.03 -9.00
N ARG A 50 -15.02 -13.89 -7.67
CA ARG A 50 -14.77 -12.61 -7.01
C ARG A 50 -13.28 -12.29 -7.04
N ILE A 51 -12.94 -11.03 -7.24
CA ILE A 51 -11.55 -10.57 -7.32
C ILE A 51 -11.42 -9.33 -6.45
N VAL A 52 -10.51 -9.37 -5.49
CA VAL A 52 -10.12 -8.22 -4.67
C VAL A 52 -8.66 -7.95 -4.94
N LEU A 53 -8.33 -6.71 -5.25
CA LEU A 53 -6.95 -6.27 -5.38
C LEU A 53 -6.43 -5.89 -3.98
N LEU A 54 -5.27 -6.41 -3.60
CA LEU A 54 -4.62 -6.10 -2.33
C LEU A 54 -3.22 -5.58 -2.60
N SER A 55 -2.84 -4.44 -2.00
CA SER A 55 -1.53 -3.83 -2.26
C SER A 55 -0.93 -3.20 -1.02
N ASN A 56 0.39 -3.21 -0.92
CA ASN A 56 1.13 -2.47 0.10
C ASN A 56 1.29 -0.96 -0.22
N ALA A 57 0.57 -0.46 -1.24
CA ALA A 57 0.56 0.96 -1.54
C ALA A 57 0.10 1.78 -0.30
N PRO A 58 0.86 2.81 0.10
CA PRO A 58 0.53 3.64 1.26
C PRO A 58 -0.52 4.71 0.93
N ARG A 59 -1.56 4.34 0.17
CA ARG A 59 -2.58 5.25 -0.35
C ARG A 59 -3.97 4.76 0.02
N ARG A 60 -4.93 5.67 0.03
CA ARG A 60 -6.37 5.34 0.09
C ARG A 60 -6.77 4.44 -1.08
N ALA A 61 -7.76 3.58 -0.87
CA ALA A 61 -8.22 2.64 -1.90
C ALA A 61 -8.70 3.36 -3.18
N ASP A 62 -9.38 4.50 -3.03
CA ASP A 62 -9.89 5.28 -4.17
C ASP A 62 -8.76 5.89 -5.03
N ASP A 63 -7.68 6.37 -4.39
CA ASP A 63 -6.49 6.85 -5.13
C ASP A 63 -5.78 5.68 -5.85
N VAL A 64 -5.72 4.51 -5.22
CA VAL A 64 -5.21 3.30 -5.89
C VAL A 64 -6.05 2.98 -7.12
N VAL A 65 -7.39 3.00 -7.03
CA VAL A 65 -8.31 2.78 -8.15
C VAL A 65 -8.07 3.80 -9.28
N GLU A 66 -7.96 5.09 -8.95
CA GLU A 66 -7.71 6.14 -9.93
C GLU A 66 -6.38 5.91 -10.68
N ARG A 67 -5.32 5.57 -9.94
CA ARG A 67 -3.99 5.31 -10.52
C ARG A 67 -3.96 4.10 -11.42
N ILE A 68 -4.47 2.95 -10.97
CA ILE A 68 -4.45 1.75 -11.80
C ILE A 68 -5.37 1.89 -13.02
N THR A 69 -6.45 2.67 -12.91
CA THR A 69 -7.29 3.03 -14.07
C THR A 69 -6.50 3.83 -15.10
N ARG A 70 -5.71 4.83 -14.67
CA ARG A 70 -4.82 5.59 -15.57
C ARG A 70 -3.74 4.73 -16.22
N ILE A 71 -3.23 3.74 -15.49
CA ILE A 71 -2.24 2.76 -16.01
C ILE A 71 -2.89 1.82 -17.05
N GLY A 72 -4.22 1.66 -17.02
CA GLY A 72 -4.96 0.85 -17.99
C GLY A 72 -5.61 -0.40 -17.42
N VAL A 73 -5.76 -0.51 -16.09
CA VAL A 73 -6.50 -1.58 -15.41
C VAL A 73 -7.96 -1.15 -15.22
N PRO A 74 -8.93 -1.67 -15.99
CA PRO A 74 -10.31 -1.21 -15.90
C PRO A 74 -10.97 -1.63 -14.58
N ALA A 75 -11.74 -0.72 -13.95
CA ALA A 75 -12.50 -1.01 -12.73
C ALA A 75 -13.46 -2.19 -12.86
N GLY A 76 -13.91 -2.50 -14.08
CA GLY A 76 -14.74 -3.66 -14.38
C GLY A 76 -14.03 -5.02 -14.26
N LEU A 77 -12.74 -5.10 -13.94
CA LEU A 77 -12.02 -6.39 -13.82
C LEU A 77 -11.87 -6.90 -12.39
N TYR A 78 -12.29 -6.13 -11.39
CA TYR A 78 -12.24 -6.52 -9.99
C TYR A 78 -13.48 -6.03 -9.25
N HIS A 79 -13.67 -6.49 -8.01
CA HIS A 79 -14.82 -6.13 -7.17
C HIS A 79 -14.45 -5.07 -6.15
N HIS A 80 -13.25 -5.15 -5.58
CA HIS A 80 -12.77 -4.20 -4.57
C HIS A 80 -11.26 -4.03 -4.68
N VAL A 81 -10.77 -2.92 -4.11
CA VAL A 81 -9.37 -2.65 -3.84
C VAL A 81 -9.21 -2.44 -2.34
N MET A 82 -8.17 -3.03 -1.77
CA MET A 82 -7.72 -2.77 -0.42
C MET A 82 -6.22 -2.49 -0.47
N SER A 83 -5.76 -1.55 0.34
CA SER A 83 -4.34 -1.25 0.47
C SER A 83 -3.94 -1.15 1.94
N SER A 84 -2.64 -1.32 2.21
CA SER A 84 -2.08 -1.06 3.55
C SER A 84 -2.31 0.40 3.98
N GLY A 85 -2.25 1.34 3.04
CA GLY A 85 -2.61 2.74 3.29
C GLY A 85 -4.08 2.93 3.65
N GLU A 86 -5.00 2.20 3.02
CA GLU A 86 -6.43 2.23 3.37
C GLU A 86 -6.66 1.68 4.77
N GLU A 87 -6.05 0.54 5.13
CA GLU A 87 -6.16 0.00 6.50
C GLU A 87 -5.58 0.96 7.53
N ALA A 88 -4.37 1.48 7.30
CA ALA A 88 -3.73 2.43 8.20
C ALA A 88 -4.59 3.68 8.39
N TRP A 89 -5.18 4.20 7.32
CA TRP A 89 -6.11 5.32 7.38
C TRP A 89 -7.36 4.99 8.20
N GLN A 90 -8.02 3.86 7.92
CA GLN A 90 -9.23 3.46 8.64
C GLN A 90 -8.98 3.30 10.14
N ARG A 91 -7.82 2.77 10.52
CA ARG A 91 -7.43 2.62 11.93
C ARG A 91 -7.11 3.97 12.59
N LEU A 92 -6.42 4.86 11.90
CA LEU A 92 -6.15 6.22 12.38
C LEU A 92 -7.40 7.09 12.43
N HIS A 93 -8.39 6.82 11.60
CA HIS A 93 -9.68 7.52 11.59
C HIS A 93 -10.60 7.02 12.70
N ARG A 94 -10.77 5.69 12.85
CA ARG A 94 -11.68 5.11 13.85
C ARG A 94 -11.11 5.11 15.26
N ARG A 95 -9.81 4.82 15.39
CA ARG A 95 -9.06 4.74 16.66
C ARG A 95 -9.76 3.90 17.72
N ASP A 96 -10.38 2.80 17.29
CA ASP A 96 -11.20 1.90 18.09
C ASP A 96 -10.41 0.79 18.80
N ASP A 97 -9.20 0.51 18.31
CA ASP A 97 -8.22 -0.39 18.97
C ASP A 97 -7.31 0.38 19.95
N SER A 98 -6.86 -0.31 21.00
CA SER A 98 -6.10 0.29 22.11
C SER A 98 -4.78 0.94 21.70
N PHE A 99 -4.09 0.39 20.70
CA PHE A 99 -2.87 0.98 20.16
C PHE A 99 -3.18 2.32 19.50
N TYR A 100 -4.18 2.36 18.61
CA TYR A 100 -4.55 3.58 17.88
C TYR A 100 -5.22 4.62 18.78
N ALA A 101 -6.02 4.19 19.76
CA ALA A 101 -6.63 5.07 20.76
C ALA A 101 -5.56 5.80 21.59
N ALA A 102 -4.49 5.09 21.96
CA ALA A 102 -3.38 5.62 22.76
C ALA A 102 -2.43 6.55 21.99
N LEU A 103 -2.49 6.58 20.65
CA LEU A 103 -1.70 7.53 19.86
C LEU A 103 -2.07 8.97 20.27
N GLY A 104 -1.15 9.91 20.14
CA GLY A 104 -1.50 11.32 20.25
C GLY A 104 -2.33 11.82 19.07
N ARG A 105 -2.49 13.14 19.00
CA ARG A 105 -3.02 13.83 17.81
C ARG A 105 -1.93 14.49 16.98
N ARG A 106 -0.78 14.83 17.58
CA ARG A 106 0.38 15.38 16.86
C ARG A 106 1.12 14.27 16.11
N CYS A 107 1.03 14.27 14.79
CA CYS A 107 1.57 13.25 13.91
C CYS A 107 2.71 13.82 13.08
N LEU A 108 3.90 13.23 13.17
CA LEU A 108 4.94 13.45 12.16
C LEU A 108 4.66 12.52 10.98
N HIS A 109 4.62 13.05 9.75
CA HIS A 109 4.46 12.23 8.56
C HIS A 109 5.79 12.11 7.81
N ILE A 110 6.31 10.89 7.69
CA ILE A 110 7.44 10.56 6.81
C ILE A 110 6.83 10.02 5.52
N GLY A 111 7.05 10.70 4.41
CA GLY A 111 6.37 10.39 3.15
C GLY A 111 6.64 11.37 2.03
N SER A 112 6.39 10.94 0.80
CA SER A 112 6.43 11.81 -0.37
C SER A 112 5.19 12.71 -0.47
N GLU A 113 5.32 13.85 -1.17
CA GLU A 113 4.16 14.70 -1.49
C GLU A 113 3.08 13.95 -2.29
N ARG A 114 3.46 12.88 -3.01
CA ARG A 114 2.54 12.06 -3.81
C ARG A 114 1.56 11.25 -2.96
N ASP A 115 1.87 11.06 -1.69
CA ASP A 115 1.10 10.22 -0.76
C ASP A 115 0.41 11.07 0.32
N ILE A 116 0.46 12.40 0.19
CA ILE A 116 -0.12 13.33 1.17
C ILE A 116 -1.64 13.17 1.32
N GLY A 117 -2.32 12.62 0.31
CA GLY A 117 -3.76 12.34 0.35
C GLY A 117 -4.18 11.39 1.47
N ILE A 118 -3.26 10.57 2.02
CA ILE A 118 -3.55 9.75 3.21
C ILE A 118 -3.86 10.62 4.45
N ARG A 119 -3.50 11.90 4.46
CA ARG A 119 -3.79 12.81 5.58
C ARG A 119 -5.27 13.24 5.61
N GLU A 120 -5.96 13.18 4.49
CA GLU A 120 -7.31 13.73 4.34
C GLU A 120 -8.32 12.98 5.20
N GLY A 121 -9.15 13.72 5.94
CA GLY A 121 -10.17 13.16 6.82
C GLY A 121 -9.65 12.53 8.12
N LEU A 122 -8.33 12.59 8.37
CA LEU A 122 -7.78 12.27 9.69
C LEU A 122 -7.85 13.51 10.58
N GLU A 123 -8.40 13.37 11.78
CA GLU A 123 -8.40 14.44 12.76
C GLU A 123 -7.06 14.50 13.52
N LEU A 124 -5.98 14.80 12.81
CA LEU A 124 -4.62 14.85 13.33
C LEU A 124 -3.98 16.21 13.09
N ASP A 125 -3.12 16.61 14.02
CA ASP A 125 -2.28 17.79 13.88
C ASP A 125 -0.94 17.34 13.27
N PHE A 126 -0.77 17.54 11.97
CA PHE A 126 0.51 17.18 11.33
C PHE A 126 1.59 18.20 11.72
N VAL A 127 2.70 17.68 12.26
CA VAL A 127 3.84 18.47 12.75
C VAL A 127 5.11 18.11 11.97
N ASP A 128 6.08 19.01 11.98
CA ASP A 128 7.27 18.90 11.12
C ASP A 128 8.48 18.27 11.83
N THR A 129 8.42 18.14 13.17
CA THR A 129 9.55 17.68 13.98
C THR A 129 9.20 16.47 14.83
N ALA A 130 10.20 15.64 15.14
CA ALA A 130 10.03 14.52 16.07
C ALA A 130 9.76 15.02 17.50
N GLU A 131 10.25 16.21 17.83
CA GLU A 131 10.12 16.87 19.13
C GLU A 131 8.68 17.29 19.45
N GLU A 132 7.92 17.69 18.43
CA GLU A 132 6.51 18.07 18.56
C GLU A 132 5.59 16.84 18.47
N ALA A 133 6.03 15.80 17.78
CA ALA A 133 5.24 14.62 17.49
C ALA A 133 4.97 13.75 18.72
N GLN A 134 3.84 13.06 18.66
CA GLN A 134 3.44 12.00 19.59
C GLN A 134 3.49 10.63 18.93
N PHE A 135 3.44 10.56 17.60
CA PHE A 135 3.65 9.34 16.82
C PHE A 135 4.05 9.70 15.39
N ILE A 136 4.45 8.69 14.62
CA ILE A 136 4.83 8.80 13.21
C ILE A 136 3.84 8.03 12.35
N LEU A 137 3.40 8.65 11.26
CA LEU A 137 2.85 7.96 10.09
C LEU A 137 3.96 7.86 9.05
N ASN A 138 4.31 6.64 8.63
CA ASN A 138 5.32 6.41 7.60
C ASN A 138 4.66 5.84 6.34
N THR A 139 4.74 6.57 5.23
CA THR A 139 4.35 6.11 3.89
C THR A 139 5.54 5.84 2.99
N GLY A 140 6.76 5.83 3.52
CA GLY A 140 8.00 5.59 2.79
C GLY A 140 8.82 6.85 2.53
N PRO A 141 9.89 6.74 1.73
CA PRO A 141 10.76 7.86 1.40
C PRO A 141 10.06 8.98 0.62
N ALA A 142 10.50 10.21 0.84
CA ALA A 142 10.08 11.39 0.09
C ALA A 142 10.59 11.33 -1.37
N GLY A 143 11.88 11.06 -1.56
CA GLY A 143 12.54 10.91 -2.85
C GLY A 143 12.71 9.44 -3.27
N TRP A 144 12.77 9.22 -4.59
CA TRP A 144 13.01 7.89 -5.17
C TRP A 144 14.47 7.42 -5.03
N GLU A 145 15.39 8.37 -4.87
CA GLU A 145 16.83 8.12 -4.77
C GLU A 145 17.33 8.16 -3.32
N ASP A 146 16.44 8.42 -2.37
CA ASP A 146 16.82 8.54 -0.96
C ASP A 146 17.28 7.19 -0.40
N GLY A 147 18.34 7.24 0.40
CA GLY A 147 18.83 6.12 1.19
C GLY A 147 18.33 6.16 2.62
N ILE A 148 18.47 5.03 3.31
CA ILE A 148 18.17 4.93 4.76
C ILE A 148 18.92 6.00 5.57
N GLU A 149 20.13 6.36 5.12
CA GLU A 149 20.99 7.31 5.84
C GLU A 149 20.46 8.74 5.81
N ASP A 150 19.66 9.11 4.82
CA ASP A 150 18.99 10.40 4.76
C ASP A 150 17.94 10.53 5.88
N TYR A 151 17.33 9.40 6.27
CA TYR A 151 16.33 9.32 7.33
C TYR A 151 16.93 9.02 8.72
N ALA A 152 18.13 8.45 8.79
CA ALA A 152 18.74 8.04 10.04
C ALA A 152 18.80 9.15 11.11
N PRO A 153 19.12 10.43 10.80
CA PRO A 153 19.05 11.52 11.78
C PRO A 153 17.66 11.72 12.37
N LEU A 154 16.61 11.69 11.53
CA LEU A 154 15.22 11.84 11.97
C LEU A 154 14.78 10.64 12.83
N LEU A 155 15.07 9.43 12.37
CA LEU A 155 14.71 8.19 13.05
C LEU A 155 15.40 8.08 14.42
N ARG A 156 16.64 8.54 14.56
CA ARG A 156 17.33 8.60 15.86
C ARG A 156 16.63 9.55 16.84
N ARG A 157 16.17 10.73 16.38
CA ARG A 157 15.41 11.68 17.23
C ARG A 157 14.06 11.10 17.66
N ALA A 158 13.37 10.43 16.75
CA ALA A 158 12.13 9.71 17.05
C ALA A 158 12.33 8.59 18.06
N LEU A 159 13.39 7.78 17.88
CA LEU A 159 13.73 6.68 18.77
C LEU A 159 14.09 7.16 20.18
N ALA A 160 14.85 8.26 20.32
CA ALA A 160 15.18 8.86 21.61
C ALA A 160 13.94 9.28 22.44
N ARG A 161 12.80 9.45 21.77
CA ARG A 161 11.50 9.81 22.35
C ARG A 161 10.53 8.63 22.42
N ALA A 162 10.97 7.44 22.00
CA ALA A 162 10.14 6.24 21.89
C ALA A 162 8.83 6.48 21.12
N LEU A 163 8.88 7.28 20.03
CA LEU A 163 7.69 7.55 19.24
C LEU A 163 7.18 6.24 18.58
N PRO A 164 5.91 5.86 18.77
CA PRO A 164 5.30 4.78 18.01
C PRO A 164 5.21 5.18 16.53
N MET A 165 5.36 4.21 15.64
CA MET A 165 5.30 4.41 14.19
C MET A 165 4.24 3.49 13.58
N VAL A 166 3.31 4.09 12.85
CA VAL A 166 2.37 3.39 11.96
C VAL A 166 3.00 3.34 10.57
N CYS A 167 3.33 2.14 10.11
CA CYS A 167 3.89 1.93 8.78
C CYS A 167 2.76 1.59 7.80
N ALA A 168 2.51 2.47 6.83
CA ALA A 168 1.48 2.32 5.81
C ALA A 168 2.00 1.61 4.54
N ASN A 169 3.31 1.36 4.43
CA ASN A 169 3.91 0.54 3.38
C ASN A 169 4.98 -0.38 4.00
N PRO A 170 4.72 -1.69 4.17
CA PRO A 170 5.69 -2.61 4.75
C PRO A 170 6.72 -3.15 3.76
N ASP A 171 6.65 -2.80 2.47
CA ASP A 171 7.67 -3.21 1.50
C ASP A 171 9.02 -2.57 1.87
N LEU A 172 10.11 -3.30 1.64
CA LEU A 172 11.47 -2.77 1.84
C LEU A 172 11.97 -2.03 0.61
N VAL A 173 11.70 -2.62 -0.56
CA VAL A 173 12.11 -2.08 -1.86
C VAL A 173 11.07 -2.45 -2.90
N VAL A 174 10.96 -1.61 -3.93
CA VAL A 174 10.14 -1.87 -5.11
C VAL A 174 10.97 -1.68 -6.36
N MET A 175 10.63 -2.42 -7.42
CA MET A 175 11.14 -2.16 -8.76
C MET A 175 10.34 -1.03 -9.40
N HIS A 176 10.99 0.10 -9.66
CA HIS A 176 10.43 1.22 -10.40
C HIS A 176 11.19 1.40 -11.72
N GLY A 177 10.54 1.07 -12.83
CA GLY A 177 11.23 0.92 -14.12
C GLY A 177 12.32 -0.16 -14.02
N ASN A 178 13.57 0.23 -14.23
CA ASN A 178 14.73 -0.68 -14.16
C ASN A 178 15.58 -0.50 -12.88
N HIS A 179 15.08 0.24 -11.88
CA HIS A 179 15.82 0.55 -10.65
C HIS A 179 15.09 0.05 -9.40
N LEU A 180 15.86 -0.35 -8.39
CA LEU A 180 15.35 -0.61 -7.04
C LEU A 180 15.21 0.73 -6.31
N ALA A 181 14.05 0.99 -5.74
CA ALA A 181 13.78 2.14 -4.90
C ALA A 181 13.37 1.69 -3.49
N LEU A 182 13.80 2.44 -2.47
CA LEU A 182 13.41 2.22 -1.07
C LEU A 182 11.91 2.50 -0.90
N CYS A 183 11.26 1.75 -0.01
CA CYS A 183 9.84 1.82 0.28
C CYS A 183 9.52 2.28 1.71
#